data_AF-A0A4R4U286-F1
#
_entry.id   AF-A0A4R4U286-F1
#
_cell.length_a   1.000
_cell.length_b   1.000
_cell.length_c   1.000
_cell.angle_alpha   90.00
_cell.angle_beta   90.00
_cell.angle_gamma   90.00
#
_symmetry.space_group_name_H-M   'P 1'
#
loop_
_entity.id
_entity.type
_entity.pdbx_description
1 polymer ?
#
loop_
_entity_poly.entity_id
_entity_poly.type
_entity_poly.pdbx_seq_one_letter_code
_entity_poly.pdbx_strand_id
1 'polypeptide(L)'
;MAATYRALASVVMLIGFYVVALLQLAAVVALGIWLADHTSGLLAGKLLLPLVIALGAVAVGLWRAIRTKNEPPPGLVLDDRAAPALWATVRELATAVGTRAPDEIRLVPEVNAAVGEQSRLLGLVGGRRILYVGLPLLYGMRVDQFRSVLAHELGHYSGQHTRLGGVAYRGRLAIEETISRISPRNPIGLVFKGYSKLYLMVDNAASRRQELEADRSSVRLAGHEAATSALRALPALDAAWSFYLSRYVESGWAADLAPDDLFGGFGQLLEARREEIDRLREETPDPEPSRWDTHPPIGVRIAAMTDVPAGAGTPDDRPAAVLLTDIGAAGRRLQEVVVDHGSRQALPWAEFTHAAIAAQVQRRADGIYRAAGRFTGVAEPGLPTVLDLVRVGRLGEFAEQFFGDATRKEAAARFAGPMQTLLDNAAARSGRARWQLSWSGPAQFVGPDGEPWDLAEIAKLAVSPQTLDEALARLAERGVDPTTATVVQRRATAGNAGLIGALANIKVDGREHDVLVLDRGLVLVPDPGKASQGEKRLRELVAGAPVSELAARHPFLPYEEITSVEVRRPVPLKAELTLHDGRVVAVQELYSSELLEKKSRDTLLEVFARIND
;
A
#
# COMPACT_ATOMS: atom_id res chain seq x y z
N MET A 1 -27.20 -16.01 -28.69
CA MET A 1 -26.39 -17.05 -29.37
C MET A 1 -24.88 -16.81 -29.24
N ALA A 2 -24.30 -15.70 -29.71
CA ALA A 2 -22.83 -15.49 -29.67
C ALA A 2 -22.19 -15.48 -28.26
N ALA A 3 -22.90 -15.06 -27.21
CA ALA A 3 -22.41 -15.04 -25.83
C ALA A 3 -22.24 -16.45 -25.25
N THR A 4 -23.18 -17.36 -25.53
CA THR A 4 -23.13 -18.77 -25.13
C THR A 4 -21.95 -19.50 -25.77
N TYR A 5 -21.67 -19.23 -27.05
CA TYR A 5 -20.55 -19.83 -27.77
C TYR A 5 -19.18 -19.37 -27.24
N ARG A 6 -19.08 -18.15 -26.70
CA ARG A 6 -17.82 -17.61 -26.18
C ARG A 6 -17.59 -17.95 -24.71
N ALA A 7 -18.63 -18.02 -23.91
CA ALA A 7 -18.53 -18.59 -22.56
C ALA A 7 -18.23 -20.10 -22.62
N LEU A 8 -18.80 -20.81 -23.61
CA LEU A 8 -18.36 -22.15 -23.99
C LEU A 8 -16.89 -22.15 -24.44
N ALA A 9 -16.43 -21.16 -25.20
CA ALA A 9 -15.02 -21.04 -25.56
C ALA A 9 -14.13 -20.84 -24.35
N SER A 10 -14.49 -20.01 -23.35
CA SER A 10 -13.74 -19.87 -22.10
C SER A 10 -13.71 -21.18 -21.28
N VAL A 11 -14.79 -21.97 -21.30
CA VAL A 11 -14.82 -23.31 -20.70
C VAL A 11 -13.96 -24.31 -21.47
N VAL A 12 -14.02 -24.30 -22.81
CA VAL A 12 -13.19 -25.15 -23.68
C VAL A 12 -11.71 -24.77 -23.55
N MET A 13 -11.40 -23.50 -23.39
CA MET A 13 -10.05 -23.00 -23.12
C MET A 13 -9.60 -23.35 -21.69
N LEU A 14 -10.52 -23.35 -20.72
CA LEU A 14 -10.18 -23.87 -19.40
C LEU A 14 -9.87 -25.37 -19.47
N ILE A 15 -10.68 -26.17 -20.15
CA ILE A 15 -10.40 -27.60 -20.42
C ILE A 15 -9.06 -27.75 -21.18
N GLY A 16 -8.82 -26.90 -22.17
CA GLY A 16 -7.58 -26.87 -22.94
C GLY A 16 -6.35 -26.57 -22.08
N PHE A 17 -6.48 -25.74 -21.04
CA PHE A 17 -5.42 -25.52 -20.05
C PHE A 17 -5.05 -26.82 -19.31
N TYR A 18 -6.05 -27.60 -18.87
CA TYR A 18 -5.81 -28.92 -18.27
C TYR A 18 -5.21 -29.91 -19.26
N VAL A 19 -5.63 -29.89 -20.53
CA VAL A 19 -5.06 -30.73 -21.58
C VAL A 19 -3.60 -30.37 -21.84
N VAL A 20 -3.26 -29.08 -21.90
CA VAL A 20 -1.86 -28.61 -22.05
C VAL A 20 -1.01 -29.07 -20.86
N ALA A 21 -1.54 -28.99 -19.64
CA ALA A 21 -0.86 -29.51 -18.45
C ALA A 21 -0.61 -31.03 -18.55
N LEU A 22 -1.60 -31.79 -19.01
CA LEU A 22 -1.49 -33.24 -19.21
C LEU A 22 -0.52 -33.61 -20.33
N LEU A 23 -0.50 -32.85 -21.43
CA LEU A 23 0.44 -33.06 -22.54
C LEU A 23 1.88 -32.76 -22.13
N GLN A 24 2.10 -31.70 -21.35
CA GLN A 24 3.41 -31.41 -20.78
C GLN A 24 3.84 -32.52 -19.83
N LEU A 25 2.95 -33.02 -18.98
CA LEU A 25 3.21 -34.20 -18.15
C LEU A 25 3.64 -35.40 -19.00
N ALA A 26 2.88 -35.73 -20.04
CA ALA A 26 3.21 -36.83 -20.93
C ALA A 26 4.58 -36.65 -21.60
N ALA A 27 4.90 -35.43 -22.05
CA ALA A 27 6.20 -35.10 -22.65
C ALA A 27 7.36 -35.23 -21.66
N VAL A 28 7.16 -34.80 -20.41
CA VAL A 28 8.10 -34.95 -19.29
C VAL A 28 8.38 -36.41 -18.99
N VAL A 29 7.33 -37.24 -18.95
CA VAL A 29 7.45 -38.68 -18.70
C VAL A 29 8.14 -39.37 -19.88
N ALA A 30 7.76 -39.06 -21.12
CA ALA A 30 8.39 -39.60 -22.32
C ALA A 30 9.88 -39.23 -22.41
N LEU A 31 10.23 -37.97 -22.10
CA LEU A 31 11.62 -37.53 -22.01
C LEU A 31 12.38 -38.25 -20.90
N GLY A 32 11.72 -38.52 -19.78
CA GLY A 32 12.32 -39.28 -18.68
C GLY A 32 12.59 -40.73 -19.02
N ILE A 33 11.67 -41.41 -19.70
CA ILE A 33 11.86 -42.76 -20.22
C ILE A 33 13.02 -42.77 -21.21
N TRP A 34 13.02 -41.83 -22.17
CA TRP A 34 14.10 -41.72 -23.16
C TRP A 34 15.48 -41.46 -22.53
N LEU A 35 15.56 -40.58 -21.52
CA LEU A 35 16.80 -40.31 -20.78
C LEU A 35 17.26 -41.52 -19.95
N ALA A 36 16.34 -42.30 -19.38
CA ALA A 36 16.67 -43.52 -18.66
C ALA A 36 17.30 -44.58 -19.57
N ASP A 37 16.91 -44.61 -20.85
CA ASP A 37 17.46 -45.53 -21.84
C ASP A 37 18.83 -45.09 -22.41
N HIS A 38 19.16 -43.79 -22.37
CA HIS A 38 20.32 -43.21 -23.08
C HIS A 38 21.38 -42.55 -22.17
N THR A 39 21.15 -42.46 -20.85
CA THR A 39 22.07 -41.80 -19.91
C THR A 39 22.22 -42.57 -18.60
N SER A 40 23.26 -42.25 -17.82
CA SER A 40 23.43 -42.86 -16.50
C SER A 40 22.32 -42.41 -15.54
N GLY A 41 21.82 -43.32 -14.69
CA GLY A 41 20.68 -43.05 -13.80
C GLY A 41 20.83 -41.83 -12.89
N LEU A 42 22.07 -41.46 -12.54
CA LEU A 42 22.40 -40.25 -11.78
C LEU A 42 22.18 -38.95 -12.58
N LEU A 43 22.46 -38.95 -13.88
CA LEU A 43 22.26 -37.79 -14.75
C LEU A 43 20.77 -37.63 -15.09
N ALA A 44 20.09 -38.75 -15.39
CA ALA A 44 18.64 -38.78 -15.61
C ALA A 44 17.87 -38.28 -14.36
N GLY A 45 18.25 -38.74 -13.16
CA GLY A 45 17.64 -38.29 -11.91
C GLY A 45 17.80 -36.79 -11.66
N LYS A 46 18.98 -36.21 -11.93
CA LYS A 46 19.22 -34.76 -11.80
C LYS A 46 18.38 -33.93 -12.79
N LEU A 47 18.10 -34.46 -13.98
CA LEU A 47 17.29 -33.78 -15.01
C LEU A 47 15.78 -33.94 -14.76
N LEU A 48 15.34 -35.08 -14.20
CA LEU A 48 13.92 -35.38 -13.96
C LEU A 48 13.38 -34.82 -12.66
N LEU A 49 14.19 -34.71 -11.60
CA LEU A 49 13.74 -34.24 -10.29
C LEU A 49 13.08 -32.85 -10.33
N PRO A 50 13.63 -31.82 -10.99
CA PRO A 50 12.97 -30.51 -11.10
C PRO A 50 11.63 -30.58 -11.85
N LEU A 51 11.53 -31.50 -12.79
CA LEU A 51 10.39 -31.69 -13.68
C LEU A 51 9.22 -32.36 -12.95
N VAL A 52 9.52 -33.37 -12.12
CA VAL A 52 8.57 -34.02 -11.21
C VAL A 52 8.10 -33.06 -10.11
N ILE A 53 9.00 -32.26 -9.54
CA ILE A 53 8.65 -31.23 -8.56
C ILE A 53 7.72 -30.18 -9.18
N ALA A 54 8.03 -29.70 -10.39
CA ALA A 54 7.19 -28.76 -11.11
C ALA A 54 5.79 -29.33 -11.39
N LEU A 55 5.72 -30.60 -11.76
CA LEU A 55 4.45 -31.29 -11.98
C LEU A 55 3.64 -31.45 -10.69
N GLY A 56 4.30 -31.86 -9.60
CA GLY A 56 3.66 -31.95 -8.27
C GLY A 56 3.11 -30.60 -7.82
N ALA A 57 3.83 -29.50 -8.07
CA ALA A 57 3.38 -28.15 -7.77
C ALA A 57 2.13 -27.74 -8.59
N VAL A 58 2.10 -28.09 -9.87
CA VAL A 58 0.94 -27.89 -10.74
C VAL A 58 -0.27 -28.68 -10.22
N ALA A 59 -0.10 -29.98 -9.93
CA ALA A 59 -1.16 -30.84 -9.40
C ALA A 59 -1.71 -30.35 -8.05
N VAL A 60 -0.84 -29.91 -7.14
CA VAL A 60 -1.24 -29.32 -5.85
C VAL A 60 -1.95 -27.99 -6.04
N GLY A 61 -1.48 -27.12 -6.94
CA GLY A 61 -2.16 -25.86 -7.28
C GLY A 61 -3.57 -26.09 -7.82
N LEU A 62 -3.71 -27.03 -8.77
CA LEU A 62 -4.98 -27.45 -9.33
C LEU A 62 -5.93 -28.04 -8.28
N TRP A 63 -5.43 -28.91 -7.41
CA TRP A 63 -6.22 -29.51 -6.34
C TRP A 63 -6.68 -28.50 -5.29
N ARG A 64 -5.82 -27.52 -4.95
CA ARG A 64 -6.18 -26.42 -4.06
C ARG A 64 -7.21 -25.49 -4.70
N ALA A 65 -7.04 -25.07 -5.95
CA ALA A 65 -8.00 -24.22 -6.65
C ALA A 65 -9.41 -24.83 -6.72
N ILE A 66 -9.51 -26.16 -6.72
CA ILE A 66 -10.80 -26.88 -6.65
C ILE A 66 -11.38 -26.90 -5.22
N ARG A 67 -10.53 -26.89 -4.19
CA ARG A 67 -10.92 -27.03 -2.77
C ARG A 67 -11.00 -25.72 -1.98
N THR A 68 -10.39 -24.63 -2.43
CA THR A 68 -10.45 -23.33 -1.76
C THR A 68 -11.89 -22.84 -1.74
N LYS A 69 -12.44 -22.73 -0.53
CA LYS A 69 -13.70 -22.02 -0.30
C LYS A 69 -13.36 -20.55 -0.30
N ASN A 70 -13.96 -19.78 -1.21
CA ASN A 70 -13.86 -18.32 -1.19
C ASN A 70 -14.69 -17.82 0.00
N GLU A 71 -14.03 -17.58 1.12
CA GLU A 71 -14.64 -16.83 2.22
C GLU A 71 -14.86 -15.38 1.75
N PRO A 72 -16.01 -14.77 2.05
CA PRO A 72 -16.25 -13.37 1.73
C PRO A 72 -15.17 -12.50 2.37
N PRO A 73 -14.68 -11.45 1.70
CA PRO A 73 -13.78 -10.50 2.34
C PRO A 73 -14.40 -9.92 3.62
N PRO A 74 -13.58 -9.55 4.62
CA PRO A 74 -14.04 -8.89 5.84
C PRO A 74 -14.90 -7.66 5.50
N GLY A 75 -16.00 -7.48 6.23
CA GLY A 75 -16.89 -6.35 6.02
C GLY A 75 -18.13 -6.41 6.89
N LEU A 76 -18.80 -5.28 7.05
CA LEU A 76 -19.97 -5.15 7.91
C LEU A 76 -21.22 -5.62 7.18
N VAL A 77 -21.84 -6.70 7.68
CA VAL A 77 -23.12 -7.18 7.17
C VAL A 77 -24.22 -6.18 7.52
N LEU A 78 -24.94 -5.71 6.50
CA LEU A 78 -26.09 -4.82 6.66
C LEU A 78 -27.39 -5.61 6.61
N ASP A 79 -28.13 -5.60 7.71
CA ASP A 79 -29.51 -6.08 7.73
C ASP A 79 -30.49 -5.02 7.20
N ASP A 80 -31.74 -5.43 6.99
CA ASP A 80 -32.82 -4.59 6.47
C ASP A 80 -33.15 -3.40 7.41
N ARG A 81 -32.86 -3.54 8.71
CA ARG A 81 -33.11 -2.47 9.70
C ARG A 81 -32.03 -1.39 9.66
N ALA A 82 -30.78 -1.78 9.43
CA ALA A 82 -29.65 -0.87 9.35
C ALA A 82 -29.71 0.00 8.09
N ALA A 83 -30.20 -0.55 6.97
CA ALA A 83 -30.20 0.12 5.67
C ALA A 83 -31.47 -0.15 4.84
N PRO A 84 -32.67 0.20 5.33
CA PRO A 84 -33.93 -0.13 4.66
C PRO A 84 -34.05 0.50 3.27
N ALA A 85 -33.57 1.75 3.11
CA ALA A 85 -33.59 2.45 1.82
C ALA A 85 -32.63 1.81 0.80
N LEU A 86 -31.45 1.37 1.23
CA LEU A 86 -30.51 0.62 0.39
C LEU A 86 -31.10 -0.72 -0.05
N TRP A 87 -31.67 -1.49 0.87
CA TRP A 87 -32.29 -2.78 0.55
C TRP A 87 -33.47 -2.63 -0.40
N ALA A 88 -34.33 -1.63 -0.20
CA ALA A 88 -35.43 -1.33 -1.11
C ALA A 88 -34.91 -0.99 -2.52
N THR A 89 -33.90 -0.12 -2.60
CA THR A 89 -33.24 0.27 -3.86
C THR A 89 -32.66 -0.94 -4.59
N VAL A 90 -31.93 -1.81 -3.89
CA VAL A 90 -31.32 -3.01 -4.49
C VAL A 90 -32.39 -3.98 -5.00
N ARG A 91 -33.49 -4.21 -4.26
CA ARG A 91 -34.59 -5.08 -4.69
C ARG A 91 -35.34 -4.53 -5.89
N GLU A 92 -35.58 -3.22 -5.90
CA GLU A 92 -36.19 -2.49 -7.02
C GLU A 92 -35.33 -2.65 -8.29
N LEU A 93 -34.04 -2.33 -8.21
CA LEU A 93 -33.11 -2.43 -9.34
C LEU A 93 -32.96 -3.88 -9.79
N ALA A 94 -32.82 -4.85 -8.88
CA ALA A 94 -32.71 -6.26 -9.25
C ALA A 94 -33.94 -6.74 -10.04
N THR A 95 -35.13 -6.30 -9.64
CA THR A 95 -36.38 -6.58 -10.35
C THR A 95 -36.39 -5.95 -11.74
N ALA A 96 -35.98 -4.68 -11.84
CA ALA A 96 -35.99 -3.93 -13.10
C ALA A 96 -34.97 -4.45 -14.12
N VAL A 97 -33.78 -4.89 -13.66
CA VAL A 97 -32.76 -5.53 -14.50
C VAL A 97 -33.14 -7.00 -14.80
N GLY A 98 -34.03 -7.62 -14.04
CA GLY A 98 -34.48 -8.99 -14.25
C GLY A 98 -33.52 -10.04 -13.68
N THR A 99 -32.92 -9.77 -12.52
CA THR A 99 -32.07 -10.72 -11.78
C THR A 99 -32.58 -10.95 -10.35
N ARG A 100 -32.16 -12.05 -9.74
CA ARG A 100 -32.45 -12.33 -8.33
C ARG A 100 -31.68 -11.35 -7.44
N ALA A 101 -32.37 -10.70 -6.52
CA ALA A 101 -31.77 -9.82 -5.53
C ALA A 101 -30.68 -10.55 -4.71
N PRO A 102 -29.61 -9.84 -4.29
CA PRO A 102 -28.63 -10.38 -3.36
C PRO A 102 -29.27 -10.89 -2.05
N ASP A 103 -28.71 -11.95 -1.49
CA ASP A 103 -29.14 -12.52 -0.20
C ASP A 103 -28.52 -11.76 0.99
N GLU A 104 -27.43 -11.03 0.75
CA GLU A 104 -26.68 -10.24 1.74
C GLU A 104 -26.17 -8.94 1.11
N ILE A 105 -26.18 -7.86 1.88
CA ILE A 105 -25.43 -6.63 1.57
C ILE A 105 -24.33 -6.48 2.61
N ARG A 106 -23.10 -6.22 2.17
CA ARG A 106 -21.92 -6.04 3.02
C ARG A 106 -21.25 -4.71 2.70
N LEU A 107 -21.05 -3.87 3.71
CA LEU A 107 -20.19 -2.71 3.58
C LEU A 107 -18.72 -3.12 3.63
N VAL A 108 -17.93 -2.52 2.75
CA VAL A 108 -16.50 -2.78 2.59
C VAL A 108 -15.71 -1.46 2.50
N PRO A 109 -14.40 -1.44 2.82
CA PRO A 109 -13.62 -0.21 2.89
C PRO A 109 -13.17 0.34 1.53
N GLU A 110 -13.30 -0.41 0.44
CA GLU A 110 -12.78 -0.02 -0.87
C GLU A 110 -13.73 0.92 -1.63
N VAL A 111 -13.18 1.70 -2.58
CA VAL A 111 -13.96 2.48 -3.54
C VAL A 111 -14.50 1.55 -4.63
N ASN A 112 -15.41 0.65 -4.25
CA ASN A 112 -15.92 -0.37 -5.16
C ASN A 112 -17.36 -0.78 -4.82
N ALA A 113 -18.10 -1.24 -5.81
CA ALA A 113 -19.34 -1.99 -5.61
C ALA A 113 -19.24 -3.25 -6.46
N ALA A 114 -19.62 -4.40 -5.90
CA ALA A 114 -19.54 -5.65 -6.62
C ALA A 114 -20.60 -6.63 -6.13
N VAL A 115 -21.14 -7.44 -7.04
CA VAL A 115 -21.95 -8.60 -6.66
C VAL A 115 -21.11 -9.86 -6.81
N GLY A 116 -21.03 -10.66 -5.76
CA GLY A 116 -20.39 -11.99 -5.76
C GLY A 116 -21.39 -13.11 -5.50
N GLU A 117 -21.20 -14.27 -6.13
CA GLU A 117 -22.04 -15.45 -5.91
C GLU A 117 -21.20 -16.65 -5.43
N GLN A 118 -21.55 -17.20 -4.26
CA GLN A 118 -20.93 -18.39 -3.68
C GLN A 118 -21.47 -19.67 -4.33
N SER A 119 -21.22 -19.84 -5.61
CA SER A 119 -21.74 -20.96 -6.39
C SER A 119 -21.12 -22.31 -6.01
N ARG A 120 -21.93 -23.37 -6.04
CA ARG A 120 -21.52 -24.77 -5.81
C ARG A 120 -21.16 -25.46 -7.13
N LEU A 121 -20.46 -26.60 -7.05
CA LEU A 121 -20.05 -27.41 -8.22
C LEU A 121 -19.38 -26.57 -9.33
N LEU A 122 -18.29 -25.87 -9.00
CA LEU A 122 -17.51 -25.04 -9.93
C LEU A 122 -18.29 -23.91 -10.63
N GLY A 123 -19.46 -23.51 -10.14
CA GLY A 123 -20.28 -22.46 -10.77
C GLY A 123 -21.55 -22.99 -11.45
N LEU A 124 -21.70 -24.30 -11.56
CA LEU A 124 -22.85 -24.93 -12.24
C LEU A 124 -24.15 -24.79 -11.44
N VAL A 125 -24.07 -24.71 -10.10
CA VAL A 125 -25.22 -24.51 -9.22
C VAL A 125 -25.08 -23.15 -8.55
N GLY A 126 -26.09 -22.30 -8.76
CA GLY A 126 -26.15 -20.99 -8.13
C GLY A 126 -26.09 -21.07 -6.61
N GLY A 127 -25.62 -20.01 -5.97
CA GLY A 127 -25.36 -19.96 -4.54
C GLY A 127 -25.84 -18.68 -3.87
N ARG A 128 -25.34 -18.43 -2.66
CA ARG A 128 -25.63 -17.20 -1.92
C ARG A 128 -25.01 -16.02 -2.65
N ARG A 129 -25.80 -14.99 -2.95
CA ARG A 129 -25.36 -13.74 -3.57
C ARG A 129 -25.10 -12.69 -2.50
N ILE A 130 -23.96 -12.03 -2.59
CA ILE A 130 -23.52 -10.99 -1.67
C ILE A 130 -23.23 -9.75 -2.50
N LEU A 131 -23.87 -8.63 -2.18
CA LEU A 131 -23.55 -7.32 -2.73
C LEU A 131 -22.57 -6.63 -1.77
N TYR A 132 -21.37 -6.35 -2.26
CA TYR A 132 -20.37 -5.54 -1.58
C TYR A 132 -20.59 -4.07 -1.97
N VAL A 133 -20.70 -3.21 -0.96
CA VAL A 133 -20.88 -1.76 -1.13
C VAL A 133 -19.74 -1.05 -0.42
N GLY A 134 -18.91 -0.37 -1.20
CA GLY A 134 -17.87 0.51 -0.70
C GLY A 134 -18.46 1.67 0.07
N LEU A 135 -18.14 1.78 1.37
CA LEU A 135 -18.56 2.94 2.16
C LEU A 135 -18.05 4.28 1.60
N PRO A 136 -16.82 4.38 1.04
CA PRO A 136 -16.37 5.60 0.36
C PRO A 136 -17.29 6.05 -0.80
N LEU A 137 -17.95 5.12 -1.51
CA LEU A 137 -18.89 5.47 -2.58
C LEU A 137 -20.13 6.18 -2.02
N LEU A 138 -20.62 5.77 -0.85
CA LEU A 138 -21.79 6.38 -0.22
C LEU A 138 -21.51 7.81 0.26
N TYR A 139 -20.27 8.12 0.65
CA TYR A 139 -19.84 9.49 0.95
C TYR A 139 -19.66 10.34 -0.31
N GLY A 140 -19.14 9.75 -1.39
CA GLY A 140 -18.71 10.49 -2.58
C GLY A 140 -19.73 10.62 -3.71
N MET A 141 -20.77 9.79 -3.73
CA MET A 141 -21.77 9.77 -4.80
C MET A 141 -23.11 10.35 -4.37
N ARG A 142 -23.85 10.85 -5.35
CA ARG A 142 -25.29 11.12 -5.21
C ARG A 142 -26.10 9.82 -5.30
N VAL A 143 -27.35 9.83 -4.84
CA VAL A 143 -28.23 8.65 -4.88
C VAL A 143 -28.41 8.15 -6.32
N ASP A 144 -28.61 9.03 -7.30
CA ASP A 144 -28.77 8.66 -8.71
C ASP A 144 -27.52 7.99 -9.30
N GLN A 145 -26.33 8.52 -9.02
CA GLN A 145 -25.04 7.97 -9.40
C GLN A 145 -24.84 6.58 -8.78
N PHE A 146 -25.12 6.44 -7.48
CA PHE A 146 -24.97 5.17 -6.80
C PHE A 146 -25.98 4.12 -7.31
N ARG A 147 -27.22 4.53 -7.63
CA ARG A 147 -28.20 3.67 -8.31
C ARG A 147 -27.71 3.20 -9.67
N SER A 148 -27.04 4.08 -10.44
CA SER A 148 -26.41 3.71 -11.71
C SER A 148 -25.35 2.62 -11.54
N VAL A 149 -24.49 2.75 -10.52
CA VAL A 149 -23.48 1.74 -10.18
C VAL A 149 -24.15 0.41 -9.80
N LEU A 150 -25.17 0.43 -8.92
CA LEU A 150 -25.91 -0.77 -8.56
C LEU A 150 -26.60 -1.43 -9.76
N ALA A 151 -27.17 -0.64 -10.67
CA ALA A 151 -27.78 -1.14 -11.90
C ALA A 151 -26.75 -1.80 -12.83
N HIS A 152 -25.52 -1.26 -12.88
CA HIS A 152 -24.39 -1.87 -13.59
C HIS A 152 -24.05 -3.24 -12.99
N GLU A 153 -23.80 -3.28 -11.68
CA GLU A 153 -23.39 -4.49 -10.97
C GLU A 153 -24.45 -5.59 -11.04
N LEU A 154 -25.73 -5.25 -10.89
CA LEU A 154 -26.84 -6.18 -11.06
C LEU A 154 -27.03 -6.58 -12.54
N GLY A 155 -26.69 -5.67 -13.46
CA GLY A 155 -26.64 -5.88 -14.91
C GLY A 155 -25.77 -7.07 -15.32
N HIS A 156 -24.60 -7.24 -14.69
CA HIS A 156 -23.74 -8.41 -14.93
C HIS A 156 -24.44 -9.76 -14.66
N TYR A 157 -25.43 -9.76 -13.78
CA TYR A 157 -26.20 -10.95 -13.40
C TYR A 157 -27.55 -11.05 -14.11
N SER A 158 -27.86 -10.11 -15.02
CA SER A 158 -29.03 -10.16 -15.87
C SER A 158 -28.74 -10.89 -17.18
N GLY A 159 -29.48 -11.97 -17.42
CA GLY A 159 -29.29 -12.84 -18.58
C GLY A 159 -29.13 -14.31 -18.21
N GLN A 160 -29.73 -15.19 -19.03
CA GLN A 160 -29.77 -16.65 -18.86
C GLN A 160 -28.39 -17.35 -19.00
N HIS A 161 -27.28 -16.60 -19.00
CA HIS A 161 -25.92 -17.10 -19.30
C HIS A 161 -24.93 -17.01 -18.12
N THR A 162 -25.39 -16.59 -16.93
CA THR A 162 -24.60 -16.42 -15.70
C THR A 162 -23.80 -17.67 -15.25
N ARG A 163 -24.25 -18.88 -15.60
CA ARG A 163 -23.60 -20.14 -15.20
C ARG A 163 -22.22 -20.35 -15.82
N LEU A 164 -21.96 -19.82 -17.01
CA LEU A 164 -20.66 -20.00 -17.70
C LEU A 164 -19.67 -18.86 -17.39
N GLY A 165 -20.15 -17.67 -17.01
CA GLY A 165 -19.31 -16.55 -16.59
C GLY A 165 -18.56 -16.81 -15.28
N GLY A 166 -19.23 -17.41 -14.29
CA GLY A 166 -18.56 -17.84 -13.04
C GLY A 166 -17.49 -18.92 -13.26
N VAL A 167 -17.66 -19.77 -14.27
CA VAL A 167 -16.65 -20.79 -14.66
C VAL A 167 -15.45 -20.13 -15.35
N ALA A 168 -15.68 -19.14 -16.21
CA ALA A 168 -14.60 -18.37 -16.85
C ALA A 168 -13.77 -17.59 -15.82
N TYR A 169 -14.42 -16.86 -14.91
CA TYR A 169 -13.74 -16.13 -13.83
C TYR A 169 -12.89 -17.05 -12.93
N ARG A 170 -13.43 -18.21 -12.52
CA ARG A 170 -12.66 -19.20 -11.75
C ARG A 170 -11.53 -19.83 -12.56
N GLY A 171 -11.76 -20.07 -13.85
CA GLY A 171 -10.74 -20.53 -14.78
C GLY A 171 -9.54 -19.58 -14.83
N ARG A 172 -9.81 -18.27 -14.89
CA ARG A 172 -8.79 -17.22 -14.82
C ARG A 172 -8.00 -17.28 -13.52
N LEU A 173 -8.66 -17.31 -12.36
CA LEU A 173 -7.99 -17.39 -11.06
C LEU A 173 -7.11 -18.64 -10.94
N ALA A 174 -7.59 -19.80 -11.42
CA ALA A 174 -6.81 -21.03 -11.42
C ALA A 174 -5.58 -20.94 -12.34
N ILE A 175 -5.70 -20.28 -13.51
CA ILE A 175 -4.58 -20.05 -14.44
C ILE A 175 -3.55 -19.09 -13.83
N GLU A 176 -4.00 -17.97 -13.24
CA GLU A 176 -3.13 -16.97 -12.58
C GLU A 176 -2.38 -17.57 -11.38
N GLU A 177 -3.08 -18.32 -10.51
CA GLU A 177 -2.46 -19.01 -9.37
C GLU A 177 -1.46 -20.08 -9.81
N THR A 178 -1.75 -20.80 -10.89
CA THR A 178 -0.82 -21.81 -11.43
C THR A 178 0.44 -21.15 -11.98
N ILE A 179 0.30 -20.02 -12.69
CA ILE A 179 1.44 -19.28 -13.25
C ILE A 179 2.31 -18.65 -12.16
N SER A 180 1.71 -18.09 -11.11
CA SER A 180 2.45 -17.41 -10.04
C SER A 180 3.37 -18.37 -9.26
N ARG A 181 3.08 -19.67 -9.28
CA ARG A 181 3.88 -20.74 -8.65
C ARG A 181 4.99 -21.28 -9.55
N ILE A 182 4.98 -21.01 -10.86
CA ILE A 182 5.98 -21.53 -11.79
C ILE A 182 7.10 -20.49 -11.95
N SER A 183 8.36 -20.90 -11.74
CA SER A 183 9.52 -20.03 -11.92
C SER A 183 9.54 -19.40 -13.32
N PRO A 184 9.82 -18.08 -13.46
CA PRO A 184 9.87 -17.40 -14.77
C PRO A 184 10.88 -17.98 -15.76
N ARG A 185 11.86 -18.75 -15.29
CA ARG A 185 12.89 -19.41 -16.11
C ARG A 185 12.53 -20.84 -16.52
N ASN A 186 11.38 -21.36 -16.07
CA ASN A 186 10.96 -22.72 -16.40
C ASN A 186 10.34 -22.76 -17.81
N PRO A 187 10.84 -23.60 -18.74
CA PRO A 187 10.27 -23.72 -20.09
C PRO A 187 8.79 -24.13 -20.09
N ILE A 188 8.33 -24.89 -19.09
CA ILE A 188 6.92 -25.21 -18.87
C ILE A 188 6.09 -23.93 -18.60
N GLY A 189 6.65 -22.99 -17.83
CA GLY A 189 6.02 -21.71 -17.51
C GLY A 189 5.85 -20.80 -18.72
N LEU A 190 6.74 -20.87 -19.71
CA LEU A 190 6.61 -20.09 -20.96
C LEU A 190 5.39 -20.53 -21.78
N VAL A 191 5.14 -21.84 -21.85
CA VAL A 191 3.97 -22.38 -22.57
C VAL A 191 2.67 -22.00 -21.86
N PHE A 192 2.61 -22.11 -20.53
CA PHE A 192 1.44 -21.67 -19.77
C PHE A 192 1.21 -20.15 -19.83
N LYS A 193 2.28 -19.34 -19.88
CA LYS A 193 2.20 -17.89 -20.08
C LYS A 193 1.70 -17.51 -21.47
N GLY A 194 2.07 -18.29 -22.50
CA GLY A 194 1.50 -18.15 -23.84
C GLY A 194 0.01 -18.49 -23.86
N TYR A 195 -0.36 -19.59 -23.19
CA TYR A 195 -1.74 -20.03 -23.08
C TYR A 195 -2.62 -19.04 -22.31
N SER A 196 -2.13 -18.48 -21.19
CA SER A 196 -2.88 -17.49 -20.42
C SER A 196 -3.08 -16.19 -21.19
N LYS A 197 -2.10 -15.74 -21.99
CA LYS A 197 -2.30 -14.60 -22.89
C LYS A 197 -3.41 -14.85 -23.90
N LEU A 198 -3.47 -16.05 -24.48
CA LEU A 198 -4.54 -16.42 -25.40
C LEU A 198 -5.89 -16.50 -24.70
N TYR A 199 -5.93 -17.10 -23.51
CA TYR A 199 -7.12 -17.15 -22.65
C TYR A 199 -7.65 -15.75 -22.34
N LEU A 200 -6.78 -14.85 -21.87
CA LEU A 200 -7.12 -13.45 -21.57
C LEU A 200 -7.58 -12.68 -22.81
N MET A 201 -7.01 -12.92 -23.99
CA MET A 201 -7.49 -12.28 -25.22
C MET A 201 -8.95 -12.67 -25.54
N VAL A 202 -9.29 -13.95 -25.40
CA VAL A 202 -10.65 -14.45 -25.66
C VAL A 202 -11.62 -13.99 -24.58
N ASP A 203 -11.21 -14.03 -23.32
CA ASP A 203 -12.01 -13.63 -22.16
C ASP A 203 -12.28 -12.12 -22.14
N ASN A 204 -11.26 -11.28 -22.37
CA ASN A 204 -11.39 -9.82 -22.38
C ASN A 204 -12.37 -9.32 -23.47
N ALA A 205 -12.48 -10.01 -24.61
CA ALA A 205 -13.45 -9.64 -25.65
C ALA A 205 -14.91 -9.93 -25.22
N ALA A 206 -15.13 -10.98 -24.41
CA ALA A 206 -16.44 -11.28 -23.84
C ALA A 206 -16.76 -10.34 -22.66
N SER A 207 -15.78 -10.09 -21.79
CA SER A 207 -15.84 -9.15 -20.66
C SER A 207 -16.24 -7.75 -21.14
N ARG A 208 -15.53 -7.19 -22.12
CA ARG A 208 -15.83 -5.85 -22.67
C ARG A 208 -17.25 -5.69 -23.18
N ARG A 209 -17.86 -6.75 -23.74
CA ARG A 209 -19.26 -6.68 -24.18
C ARG A 209 -20.23 -6.74 -23.01
N GLN A 210 -19.94 -7.55 -21.98
CA GLN A 210 -20.74 -7.60 -20.76
C GLN A 210 -20.73 -6.25 -20.04
N GLU A 211 -19.59 -5.55 -20.01
CA GLU A 211 -19.48 -4.17 -19.52
C GLU A 211 -20.44 -3.24 -20.26
N LEU A 212 -20.44 -3.25 -21.61
CA LEU A 212 -21.35 -2.42 -22.40
C LEU A 212 -22.84 -2.80 -22.23
N GLU A 213 -23.13 -4.08 -21.95
CA GLU A 213 -24.49 -4.54 -21.65
C GLU A 213 -24.94 -4.13 -20.25
N ALA A 214 -24.03 -4.13 -19.27
CA ALA A 214 -24.27 -3.60 -17.93
C ALA A 214 -24.44 -2.07 -17.93
N ASP A 215 -23.63 -1.35 -18.72
CA ASP A 215 -23.75 0.11 -18.95
C ASP A 215 -25.13 0.50 -19.51
N ARG A 216 -25.70 -0.34 -20.38
CA ARG A 216 -27.08 -0.13 -20.86
C ARG A 216 -28.10 -0.20 -19.73
N SER A 217 -27.88 -1.08 -18.74
CA SER A 217 -28.76 -1.20 -17.58
C SER A 217 -28.69 0.05 -16.69
N SER A 218 -27.48 0.59 -16.52
CA SER A 218 -27.27 1.89 -15.85
C SER A 218 -28.05 3.02 -16.52
N VAL A 219 -27.90 3.20 -17.84
CA VAL A 219 -28.62 4.27 -18.56
C VAL A 219 -30.14 4.07 -18.52
N ARG A 220 -30.63 2.83 -18.67
CA ARG A 220 -32.07 2.53 -18.66
C ARG A 220 -32.71 2.76 -17.29
N LEU A 221 -31.98 2.61 -16.19
CA LEU A 221 -32.57 2.69 -14.84
C LEU A 221 -32.24 3.97 -14.09
N ALA A 222 -31.08 4.58 -14.35
CA ALA A 222 -30.62 5.80 -13.70
C ALA A 222 -30.59 7.02 -14.64
N GLY A 223 -30.59 6.82 -15.97
CA GLY A 223 -30.49 7.89 -16.96
C GLY A 223 -29.05 8.18 -17.41
N HIS A 224 -28.89 8.95 -18.49
CA HIS A 224 -27.56 9.23 -19.08
C HIS A 224 -26.65 10.04 -18.16
N GLU A 225 -27.17 11.09 -17.52
CA GLU A 225 -26.35 11.97 -16.67
C GLU A 225 -25.80 11.18 -15.49
N ALA A 226 -26.66 10.49 -14.74
CA ALA A 226 -26.24 9.68 -13.59
C ALA A 226 -25.28 8.57 -14.00
N ALA A 227 -25.48 7.93 -15.15
CA ALA A 227 -24.57 6.89 -15.65
C ALA A 227 -23.19 7.44 -16.02
N THR A 228 -23.17 8.54 -16.76
CA THR A 228 -21.92 9.19 -17.20
C THR A 228 -21.16 9.78 -16.01
N SER A 229 -21.86 10.48 -15.11
CA SER A 229 -21.24 11.12 -13.96
C SER A 229 -20.78 10.09 -12.91
N ALA A 230 -21.49 8.97 -12.73
CA ALA A 230 -21.02 7.85 -11.91
C ALA A 230 -19.73 7.21 -12.44
N LEU A 231 -19.64 6.97 -13.75
CA LEU A 231 -18.42 6.41 -14.35
C LEU A 231 -17.20 7.31 -14.16
N ARG A 232 -17.39 8.63 -14.26
CA ARG A 232 -16.34 9.63 -13.99
C ARG A 232 -16.02 9.78 -12.49
N ALA A 233 -17.00 9.57 -11.62
CA ALA A 233 -16.82 9.67 -10.18
C ALA A 233 -15.93 8.57 -9.61
N LEU A 234 -15.98 7.34 -10.13
CA LEU A 234 -15.20 6.21 -9.62
C LEU A 234 -13.68 6.47 -9.54
N PRO A 235 -12.97 6.82 -10.63
CA PRO A 235 -11.52 7.06 -10.56
C PRO A 235 -11.16 8.27 -9.70
N ALA A 236 -11.99 9.32 -9.69
CA ALA A 236 -11.77 10.49 -8.84
C ALA A 236 -11.90 10.14 -7.35
N LEU A 237 -12.90 9.34 -6.97
CA LEU A 237 -13.07 8.88 -5.60
C LEU A 237 -11.95 7.90 -5.18
N ASP A 238 -11.49 7.04 -6.08
CA ASP A 238 -10.37 6.13 -5.82
C ASP A 238 -9.06 6.88 -5.55
N ALA A 239 -8.79 7.91 -6.37
CA ALA A 239 -7.67 8.82 -6.16
C ALA A 239 -7.79 9.59 -4.84
N ALA A 240 -8.98 10.11 -4.52
CA ALA A 240 -9.25 10.82 -3.27
C ALA A 240 -9.06 9.92 -2.04
N TRP A 241 -9.55 8.68 -2.09
CA TRP A 241 -9.41 7.70 -1.00
C TRP A 241 -7.95 7.32 -0.78
N SER A 242 -7.19 7.08 -1.86
CA SER A 242 -5.75 6.81 -1.79
C SER A 242 -4.96 7.99 -1.23
N PHE A 243 -5.29 9.21 -1.65
CA PHE A 243 -4.72 10.44 -1.11
C PHE A 243 -5.05 10.59 0.39
N TYR A 244 -6.29 10.32 0.77
CA TYR A 244 -6.74 10.40 2.17
C TYR A 244 -5.96 9.44 3.08
N LEU A 245 -5.89 8.15 2.72
CA LEU A 245 -5.18 7.15 3.51
C LEU A 245 -3.69 7.49 3.65
N SER A 246 -3.04 7.86 2.54
CA SER A 246 -1.60 8.16 2.54
C SER A 246 -1.24 9.46 3.27
N ARG A 247 -2.05 10.53 3.13
CA ARG A 247 -1.72 11.85 3.69
C ARG A 247 -2.23 12.05 5.10
N TYR A 248 -3.40 11.52 5.44
CA TYR A 248 -4.02 11.74 6.74
C TYR A 248 -3.77 10.58 7.68
N VAL A 249 -3.92 9.32 7.23
CA VAL A 249 -3.94 8.16 8.14
C VAL A 249 -2.56 7.56 8.38
N GLU A 250 -1.77 7.32 7.31
CA GLU A 250 -0.51 6.59 7.37
C GLU A 250 0.51 7.18 8.35
N SER A 251 0.57 8.52 8.43
CA SER A 251 1.49 9.23 9.33
C SER A 251 1.24 8.95 10.82
N GLY A 252 -0.02 8.78 11.22
CA GLY A 252 -0.40 8.43 12.58
C GLY A 252 -0.23 6.94 12.87
N TRP A 253 -0.50 6.08 11.88
CA TRP A 253 -0.28 4.63 12.01
C TRP A 253 1.16 4.27 12.38
N ALA A 254 2.11 5.01 11.80
CA ALA A 254 3.53 4.95 12.09
C ALA A 254 3.92 5.41 13.51
N ALA A 255 3.07 6.17 14.16
CA ALA A 255 3.26 6.69 15.51
C ALA A 255 2.44 5.91 16.56
N ASP A 256 1.97 4.70 16.20
CA ASP A 256 1.07 3.88 17.02
C ASP A 256 -0.27 4.55 17.35
N LEU A 257 -0.76 5.39 16.44
CA LEU A 257 -2.04 6.09 16.55
C LEU A 257 -3.00 5.64 15.45
N ALA A 258 -4.29 5.79 15.69
CA ALA A 258 -5.34 5.64 14.68
C ALA A 258 -6.44 6.69 14.90
N PRO A 259 -7.14 7.14 13.84
CA PRO A 259 -8.35 7.93 14.01
C PRO A 259 -9.49 7.07 14.58
N ASP A 260 -10.31 7.66 15.43
CA ASP A 260 -11.52 7.03 16.00
C ASP A 260 -12.68 6.91 15.00
N ASP A 261 -12.66 7.71 13.93
CA ASP A 261 -13.61 7.67 12.81
C ASP A 261 -12.89 7.81 11.46
N LEU A 262 -12.27 6.73 11.00
CA LEU A 262 -11.54 6.62 9.73
C LEU A 262 -12.44 6.92 8.53
N PHE A 263 -13.69 6.45 8.52
CA PHE A 263 -14.55 6.65 7.35
C PHE A 263 -15.24 8.02 7.38
N GLY A 264 -15.62 8.52 8.56
CA GLY A 264 -16.16 9.88 8.71
C GLY A 264 -15.16 10.95 8.30
N GLY A 265 -13.87 10.76 8.58
CA GLY A 265 -12.79 11.66 8.12
C GLY A 265 -12.74 11.81 6.60
N PHE A 266 -13.01 10.74 5.84
CA PHE A 266 -13.08 10.83 4.38
C PHE A 266 -14.27 11.66 3.90
N GLY A 267 -15.43 11.54 4.55
CA GLY A 267 -16.57 12.42 4.29
C GLY A 267 -16.24 13.90 4.50
N GLN A 268 -15.51 14.24 5.57
CA GLN A 268 -15.04 15.60 5.84
C GLN A 268 -14.06 16.10 4.76
N LEU A 269 -13.15 15.24 4.31
CA LEU A 269 -12.23 15.57 3.22
C LEU A 269 -12.95 15.88 1.92
N LEU A 270 -13.92 15.04 1.54
CA LEU A 270 -14.70 15.24 0.32
C LEU A 270 -15.50 16.55 0.35
N GLU A 271 -16.09 16.90 1.51
CA GLU A 271 -16.80 18.17 1.67
C GLU A 271 -15.84 19.36 1.52
N ALA A 272 -14.70 19.33 2.22
CA ALA A 272 -13.74 20.43 2.20
C ALA A 272 -13.01 20.62 0.86
N ARG A 273 -12.95 19.57 0.03
CA ARG A 273 -12.25 19.56 -1.28
C ARG A 273 -13.20 19.35 -2.47
N ARG A 274 -14.48 19.65 -2.31
CA ARG A 274 -15.52 19.40 -3.33
C ARG A 274 -15.11 19.86 -4.73
N GLU A 275 -14.62 21.09 -4.87
CA GLU A 275 -14.19 21.66 -6.15
C GLU A 275 -12.99 20.92 -6.78
N GLU A 276 -12.02 20.48 -5.97
CA GLU A 276 -10.88 19.71 -6.46
C GLU A 276 -11.32 18.33 -6.96
N ILE A 277 -12.23 17.69 -6.23
CA ILE A 277 -12.78 16.38 -6.61
C ILE A 277 -13.63 16.50 -7.88
N ASP A 278 -14.44 17.56 -8.00
CA ASP A 278 -15.24 17.81 -9.20
C ASP A 278 -14.35 18.07 -10.42
N ARG A 279 -13.26 18.83 -10.29
CA ARG A 279 -12.26 18.94 -11.36
C ARG A 279 -11.64 17.60 -11.74
N LEU A 280 -11.28 16.77 -10.76
CA LEU A 280 -10.75 15.43 -11.05
C LEU A 280 -11.75 14.58 -11.85
N ARG A 281 -13.05 14.68 -11.58
CA ARG A 281 -14.09 13.96 -12.35
C ARG A 281 -14.16 14.40 -13.80
N GLU A 282 -13.92 15.68 -14.07
CA GLU A 282 -14.02 16.27 -15.41
C GLU A 282 -12.73 16.12 -16.22
N GLU A 283 -11.58 16.24 -15.57
CA GLU A 283 -10.27 16.39 -16.21
C GLU A 283 -9.46 15.07 -16.28
N THR A 284 -9.86 14.01 -15.55
CA THR A 284 -9.12 12.74 -15.57
C THR A 284 -9.13 12.15 -17.00
N PRO A 285 -7.96 12.05 -17.67
CA PRO A 285 -7.88 11.49 -19.01
C PRO A 285 -8.20 10.00 -18.99
N ASP A 286 -8.76 9.49 -20.08
CA ASP A 286 -8.79 8.05 -20.30
C ASP A 286 -7.36 7.51 -20.36
N PRO A 287 -7.01 6.45 -19.61
CA PRO A 287 -5.73 5.78 -19.78
C PRO A 287 -5.63 5.21 -21.20
N GLU A 288 -4.39 5.10 -21.72
CA GLU A 288 -4.18 4.52 -23.04
C GLU A 288 -4.75 3.09 -23.10
N PRO A 289 -5.62 2.78 -24.06
CA PRO A 289 -6.28 1.49 -24.14
C PRO A 289 -5.27 0.36 -24.35
N SER A 290 -5.22 -0.57 -23.41
CA SER A 290 -4.44 -1.79 -23.54
C SER A 290 -5.31 -2.97 -23.97
N ARG A 291 -4.77 -3.80 -24.87
CA ARG A 291 -5.41 -5.07 -25.28
C ARG A 291 -5.65 -6.02 -24.09
N TRP A 292 -4.91 -5.81 -22.99
CA TRP A 292 -4.96 -6.61 -21.77
C TRP A 292 -5.95 -6.09 -20.73
N ASP A 293 -6.52 -4.90 -20.92
CA ASP A 293 -7.52 -4.34 -20.01
C ASP A 293 -8.82 -5.15 -20.07
N THR A 294 -9.37 -5.43 -18.90
CA THR A 294 -10.60 -6.21 -18.72
C THR A 294 -11.86 -5.37 -18.98
N HIS A 295 -11.73 -4.04 -18.89
CA HIS A 295 -12.77 -3.06 -19.12
C HIS A 295 -12.40 -2.16 -20.33
N PRO A 296 -13.36 -1.73 -21.15
CA PRO A 296 -13.11 -0.67 -22.12
C PRO A 296 -12.78 0.66 -21.41
N PRO A 297 -12.02 1.57 -22.06
CA PRO A 297 -11.82 2.94 -21.56
C PRO A 297 -13.14 3.66 -21.27
N ILE A 298 -13.15 4.61 -20.32
CA ILE A 298 -14.36 5.28 -19.87
C ILE A 298 -15.01 6.04 -21.03
N GLY A 299 -14.25 6.73 -21.86
CA GLY A 299 -14.76 7.42 -23.05
C GLY A 299 -15.43 6.50 -24.06
N VAL A 300 -14.95 5.26 -24.22
CA VAL A 300 -15.60 4.25 -25.08
C VAL A 300 -16.94 3.82 -24.49
N ARG A 301 -17.00 3.64 -23.16
CA ARG A 301 -18.24 3.27 -22.44
C ARG A 301 -19.26 4.40 -22.52
N ILE A 302 -18.85 5.64 -22.25
CA ILE A 302 -19.70 6.84 -22.35
C ILE A 302 -20.22 7.00 -23.80
N ALA A 303 -19.35 6.86 -24.81
CA ALA A 303 -19.78 6.93 -26.20
C ALA A 303 -20.84 5.88 -26.53
N ALA A 304 -20.65 4.64 -26.05
CA ALA A 304 -21.61 3.55 -26.24
C ALA A 304 -22.94 3.74 -25.49
N MET A 305 -22.96 4.59 -24.45
CA MET A 305 -24.18 4.95 -23.73
C MET A 305 -25.08 5.89 -24.54
N THR A 306 -24.55 6.68 -25.48
CA THR A 306 -25.27 7.73 -26.22
C THR A 306 -26.55 7.23 -26.90
N ASP A 307 -26.52 6.05 -27.52
CA ASP A 307 -27.63 5.49 -28.29
C ASP A 307 -28.59 4.64 -27.45
N VAL A 308 -28.37 4.56 -26.13
CA VAL A 308 -29.20 3.76 -25.24
C VAL A 308 -30.40 4.58 -24.78
N PRO A 309 -31.65 4.11 -24.97
CA PRO A 309 -32.81 4.82 -24.44
C PRO A 309 -32.71 4.97 -22.92
N ALA A 310 -32.64 6.22 -22.45
CA ALA A 310 -32.72 6.51 -21.02
C ALA A 310 -34.11 6.21 -20.48
N GLY A 311 -34.16 5.56 -19.31
CA GLY A 311 -35.42 5.45 -18.57
C GLY A 311 -35.74 6.75 -17.84
N ALA A 312 -36.97 6.83 -17.32
CA ALA A 312 -37.46 7.94 -16.51
C ALA A 312 -36.89 7.92 -15.07
N GLY A 313 -35.61 7.55 -14.90
CA GLY A 313 -34.94 7.64 -13.62
C GLY A 313 -35.07 9.05 -13.07
N THR A 314 -35.59 9.19 -11.86
CA THR A 314 -35.73 10.51 -11.24
C THR A 314 -34.34 10.96 -10.78
N PRO A 315 -33.85 12.12 -11.24
CA PRO A 315 -32.61 12.70 -10.69
C PRO A 315 -32.75 12.82 -9.18
N ASP A 316 -31.70 12.41 -8.47
CA ASP A 316 -31.66 12.44 -7.01
C ASP A 316 -30.26 12.85 -6.58
N ASP A 317 -30.12 14.15 -6.33
CA ASP A 317 -28.86 14.81 -6.04
C ASP A 317 -28.44 14.70 -4.56
N ARG A 318 -29.28 14.11 -3.72
CA ARG A 318 -28.96 13.86 -2.32
C ARG A 318 -27.72 12.97 -2.22
N PRO A 319 -26.88 13.14 -1.18
CA PRO A 319 -25.76 12.23 -0.94
C PRO A 319 -26.25 10.79 -0.77
N ALA A 320 -25.59 9.83 -1.39
CA ALA A 320 -25.93 8.40 -1.29
C ALA A 320 -25.88 7.88 0.17
N ALA A 321 -25.20 8.61 1.06
CA ALA A 321 -25.22 8.40 2.50
C ALA A 321 -26.62 8.28 3.10
N VAL A 322 -27.64 8.93 2.51
CA VAL A 322 -29.05 8.83 2.98
C VAL A 322 -29.66 7.43 2.80
N LEU A 323 -29.00 6.53 2.04
CA LEU A 323 -29.43 5.14 1.88
C LEU A 323 -29.15 4.29 3.13
N LEU A 324 -28.29 4.79 4.03
CA LEU A 324 -28.07 4.23 5.36
C LEU A 324 -28.82 5.04 6.42
N THR A 325 -29.28 4.37 7.48
CA THR A 325 -29.95 5.04 8.60
C THR A 325 -29.00 5.99 9.34
N ASP A 326 -27.75 5.54 9.53
CA ASP A 326 -26.67 6.32 10.14
C ASP A 326 -25.33 5.87 9.53
N ILE A 327 -24.81 6.68 8.59
CA ILE A 327 -23.54 6.39 7.91
C ILE A 327 -22.35 6.47 8.86
N GLY A 328 -22.39 7.32 9.88
CA GLY A 328 -21.31 7.48 10.86
C GLY A 328 -21.21 6.26 11.78
N ALA A 329 -22.34 5.78 12.29
CA ALA A 329 -22.39 4.55 13.07
C ALA A 329 -22.01 3.33 12.22
N ALA A 330 -22.45 3.26 10.96
CA ALA A 330 -22.04 2.21 10.04
C ALA A 330 -20.53 2.24 9.76
N GLY A 331 -19.95 3.43 9.61
CA GLY A 331 -18.50 3.64 9.43
C GLY A 331 -17.67 3.16 10.60
N ARG A 332 -18.02 3.56 11.84
CA ARG A 332 -17.31 3.09 13.04
C ARG A 332 -17.40 1.57 13.21
N ARG A 333 -18.58 0.98 12.99
CA ARG A 333 -18.74 -0.49 13.01
C ARG A 333 -17.98 -1.20 11.90
N LEU A 334 -17.88 -0.60 10.71
CA LEU A 334 -17.07 -1.15 9.63
C LEU A 334 -15.59 -1.11 10.03
N GLN A 335 -15.13 -0.01 10.60
CA GLN A 335 -13.76 0.16 11.09
C GLN A 335 -13.39 -0.94 12.11
N GLU A 336 -14.25 -1.22 13.08
CA GLU A 336 -14.05 -2.33 14.05
C GLU A 336 -13.84 -3.71 13.39
N VAL A 337 -14.40 -3.92 12.20
CA VAL A 337 -14.33 -5.20 11.48
C VAL A 337 -13.13 -5.28 10.54
N VAL A 338 -12.76 -4.18 9.88
CA VAL A 338 -11.80 -4.19 8.77
C VAL A 338 -10.46 -3.56 9.09
N VAL A 339 -10.38 -2.77 10.18
CA VAL A 339 -9.14 -2.12 10.61
C VAL A 339 -8.58 -2.86 11.82
N ASP A 340 -7.44 -3.51 11.64
CA ASP A 340 -6.65 -4.02 12.75
C ASP A 340 -5.87 -2.88 13.39
N HIS A 341 -6.43 -2.35 14.49
CA HIS A 341 -5.77 -1.31 15.26
C HIS A 341 -4.59 -1.83 16.08
N GLY A 342 -4.43 -3.14 16.29
CA GLY A 342 -3.38 -3.69 17.14
C GLY A 342 -3.35 -3.01 18.52
N SER A 343 -2.17 -2.52 18.93
CA SER A 343 -1.96 -1.76 20.18
C SER A 343 -2.13 -0.24 20.02
N ARG A 344 -2.64 0.24 18.88
CA ARG A 344 -2.66 1.66 18.57
C ARG A 344 -3.74 2.40 19.32
N GLN A 345 -3.43 3.62 19.73
CA GLN A 345 -4.38 4.48 20.42
C GLN A 345 -5.32 5.14 19.40
N ALA A 346 -6.62 4.88 19.53
CA ALA A 346 -7.65 5.61 18.79
C ALA A 346 -7.83 7.02 19.37
N LEU A 347 -7.81 8.03 18.52
CA LEU A 347 -7.94 9.45 18.88
C LEU A 347 -8.91 10.17 17.94
N PRO A 348 -9.64 11.19 18.41
CA PRO A 348 -10.39 12.06 17.52
C PRO A 348 -9.46 12.81 16.56
N TRP A 349 -9.98 13.18 15.39
CA TRP A 349 -9.19 13.72 14.28
C TRP A 349 -8.28 14.90 14.67
N ALA A 350 -8.74 15.82 15.52
CA ALA A 350 -7.96 16.97 15.93
C ALA A 350 -6.75 16.59 16.81
N GLU A 351 -6.92 15.65 17.74
CA GLU A 351 -5.84 15.10 18.56
C GLU A 351 -4.93 14.18 17.75
N PHE A 352 -5.52 13.35 16.88
CA PHE A 352 -4.80 12.43 16.00
C PHE A 352 -3.82 13.19 15.09
N THR A 353 -4.28 14.24 14.39
CA THR A 353 -3.42 15.04 13.52
C THR A 353 -2.32 15.74 14.31
N HIS A 354 -2.65 16.34 15.45
CA HIS A 354 -1.66 16.97 16.32
C HIS A 354 -0.59 15.97 16.76
N ALA A 355 -1.00 14.84 17.33
CA ALA A 355 -0.10 13.84 17.88
C ALA A 355 0.74 13.15 16.79
N ALA A 356 0.16 12.83 15.64
CA ALA A 356 0.87 12.23 14.51
C ALA A 356 1.99 13.15 13.98
N ILE A 357 1.69 14.43 13.76
CA ILE A 357 2.67 15.41 13.28
C ILE A 357 3.70 15.72 14.37
N ALA A 358 3.28 15.88 15.63
CA ALA A 358 4.18 16.09 16.76
C ALA A 358 5.19 14.94 16.90
N ALA A 359 4.75 13.70 16.77
CA ALA A 359 5.62 12.53 16.78
C ALA A 359 6.59 12.53 15.59
N GLN A 360 6.17 12.95 14.41
CA GLN A 360 7.05 13.08 13.25
C GLN A 360 8.12 14.16 13.45
N VAL A 361 7.73 15.32 13.97
CA VAL A 361 8.62 16.43 14.29
C VAL A 361 9.61 16.02 15.39
N GLN A 362 9.14 15.33 16.44
CA GLN A 362 10.00 14.74 17.48
C GLN A 362 11.03 13.78 16.88
N ARG A 363 10.64 12.86 15.98
CA ARG A 363 11.59 11.93 15.35
C ARG A 363 12.67 12.64 14.53
N ARG A 364 12.32 13.74 13.84
CA ARG A 364 13.29 14.58 13.13
C ARG A 364 14.22 15.29 14.11
N ALA A 365 13.66 15.88 15.18
CA ALA A 365 14.43 16.53 16.23
C ALA A 365 15.38 15.54 16.94
N ASP A 366 14.94 14.32 17.22
CA ASP A 366 15.74 13.27 17.84
C ASP A 366 16.97 12.91 16.99
N GLY A 367 16.86 12.92 15.67
CA GLY A 367 18.02 12.74 14.78
C GLY A 367 19.09 13.82 14.99
N ILE A 368 18.66 15.08 15.10
CA ILE A 368 19.55 16.22 15.38
C ILE A 368 20.10 16.14 16.81
N TYR A 369 19.27 15.82 17.80
CA TYR A 369 19.71 15.69 19.19
C TYR A 369 20.72 14.55 19.35
N ARG A 370 20.49 13.38 18.75
CA ARG A 370 21.48 12.27 18.78
C ARG A 370 22.80 12.69 18.15
N ALA A 371 22.78 13.38 17.01
CA ALA A 371 23.99 13.93 16.41
C ALA A 371 24.69 14.94 17.34
N ALA A 372 23.93 15.84 17.99
CA ALA A 372 24.47 16.81 18.94
C ALA A 372 25.07 16.13 20.17
N GLY A 373 24.44 15.08 20.69
CA GLY A 373 24.97 14.27 21.79
C GLY A 373 26.29 13.60 21.43
N ARG A 374 26.39 13.02 20.23
CA ARG A 374 27.66 12.46 19.72
C ARG A 374 28.75 13.52 19.57
N PHE A 375 28.39 14.70 19.06
CA PHE A 375 29.34 15.80 18.83
C PHE A 375 29.84 16.45 20.13
N THR A 376 28.99 16.53 21.15
CA THR A 376 29.29 17.22 22.42
C THR A 376 29.69 16.30 23.56
N GLY A 377 29.40 15.00 23.45
CA GLY A 377 29.54 14.03 24.56
C GLY A 377 28.40 14.10 25.59
N VAL A 378 27.36 14.90 25.35
CA VAL A 378 26.19 14.98 26.24
C VAL A 378 25.32 13.73 26.09
N ALA A 379 25.06 13.04 27.21
CA ALA A 379 24.29 11.79 27.22
C ALA A 379 22.79 11.99 26.94
N GLU A 380 22.21 13.10 27.41
CA GLU A 380 20.80 13.45 27.20
C GLU A 380 20.69 14.78 26.43
N PRO A 381 21.00 14.77 25.12
CA PRO A 381 20.96 15.98 24.31
C PRO A 381 19.53 16.48 24.12
N GLY A 382 19.40 17.79 23.96
CA GLY A 382 18.15 18.45 23.61
C GLY A 382 18.40 19.77 22.89
N LEU A 383 17.36 20.57 22.76
CA LEU A 383 17.48 21.92 22.23
C LEU A 383 18.51 22.76 23.01
N PRO A 384 18.62 22.69 24.36
CA PRO A 384 19.67 23.41 25.08
C PRO A 384 21.08 23.07 24.60
N THR A 385 21.35 21.80 24.28
CA THR A 385 22.65 21.35 23.76
C THR A 385 22.99 22.02 22.42
N VAL A 386 22.00 22.17 21.54
CA VAL A 386 22.18 22.84 20.24
C VAL A 386 22.34 24.35 20.43
N LEU A 387 21.56 24.97 21.32
CA LEU A 387 21.69 26.40 21.64
C LEU A 387 23.04 26.72 22.31
N ASP A 388 23.60 25.81 23.09
CA ASP A 388 24.95 25.95 23.65
C ASP A 388 26.02 25.93 22.54
N LEU A 389 25.87 25.09 21.51
CA LEU A 389 26.74 25.13 20.32
C LEU A 389 26.69 26.47 19.60
N VAL A 390 25.51 27.09 19.53
CA VAL A 390 25.35 28.46 18.99
C VAL A 390 26.11 29.44 19.88
N ARG A 391 25.90 29.38 21.20
CA ARG A 391 26.49 30.29 22.19
C ARG A 391 28.03 30.27 22.16
N VAL A 392 28.63 29.09 22.02
CA VAL A 392 30.09 28.94 21.94
C VAL A 392 30.66 29.07 20.52
N GLY A 393 29.83 29.42 19.53
CA GLY A 393 30.26 29.65 18.15
C GLY A 393 30.65 28.38 17.38
N ARG A 394 30.22 27.19 17.84
CA ARG A 394 30.54 25.89 17.24
C ARG A 394 29.40 25.28 16.41
N LEU A 395 28.28 25.99 16.26
CA LEU A 395 27.17 25.51 15.41
C LEU A 395 27.64 25.19 13.98
N GLY A 396 28.53 26.00 13.40
CA GLY A 396 29.03 25.77 12.05
C GLY A 396 29.77 24.44 11.89
N GLU A 397 30.64 24.09 12.85
CA GLU A 397 31.35 22.79 12.88
C GLU A 397 30.36 21.61 12.99
N PHE A 398 29.33 21.78 13.80
CA PHE A 398 28.28 20.78 13.96
C PHE A 398 27.39 20.69 12.70
N ALA A 399 27.09 21.82 12.06
CA ALA A 399 26.15 21.89 10.95
C ALA A 399 26.73 21.33 9.64
N GLU A 400 28.06 21.32 9.46
CA GLU A 400 28.74 20.77 8.28
C GLU A 400 28.30 19.32 7.98
N GLN A 401 28.03 18.50 8.99
CA GLN A 401 27.59 17.11 8.81
C GLN A 401 26.22 16.96 8.13
N PHE A 402 25.42 18.03 8.07
CA PHE A 402 24.11 18.05 7.38
C PHE A 402 24.18 18.72 6.01
N PHE A 403 25.28 19.43 5.71
CA PHE A 403 25.44 20.29 4.53
C PHE A 403 26.84 20.12 3.94
N GLY A 404 27.12 18.97 3.33
CA GLY A 404 28.45 18.61 2.81
C GLY A 404 29.01 19.55 1.73
N ASP A 405 28.17 20.39 1.13
CA ASP A 405 28.53 21.39 0.12
C ASP A 405 28.82 22.80 0.70
N ALA A 406 28.65 23.00 2.01
CA ALA A 406 28.67 24.32 2.64
C ALA A 406 29.89 24.54 3.54
N THR A 407 30.44 25.76 3.54
CA THR A 407 31.42 26.18 4.57
C THR A 407 30.75 26.24 5.96
N ARG A 408 31.51 26.14 7.07
CA ARG A 408 30.99 26.34 8.45
C ARG A 408 30.03 27.50 8.61
N LYS A 409 30.34 28.64 7.99
CA LYS A 409 29.51 29.85 8.08
C LYS A 409 28.19 29.68 7.35
N GLU A 410 28.22 29.10 6.15
CA GLU A 410 27.02 28.80 5.36
C GLU A 410 26.20 27.69 6.00
N ALA A 411 26.84 26.64 6.52
CA ALA A 411 26.21 25.55 7.23
C ALA A 411 25.47 26.06 8.47
N ALA A 412 26.08 26.94 9.27
CA ALA A 412 25.41 27.58 10.41
C ALA A 412 24.17 28.39 9.97
N ALA A 413 24.26 29.16 8.88
CA ALA A 413 23.13 29.93 8.36
C ALA A 413 22.01 29.01 7.82
N ARG A 414 22.35 27.96 7.07
CA ARG A 414 21.41 26.94 6.56
C ARG A 414 20.76 26.14 7.68
N PHE A 415 21.41 26.05 8.85
CA PHE A 415 20.85 25.41 10.05
C PHE A 415 19.59 26.11 10.59
N ALA A 416 19.21 27.30 10.09
CA ALA A 416 17.96 27.95 10.48
C ALA A 416 16.71 27.09 10.21
N GLY A 417 16.70 26.29 9.14
CA GLY A 417 15.61 25.35 8.84
C GLY A 417 15.50 24.21 9.87
N PRO A 418 16.58 23.45 10.13
CA PRO A 418 16.65 22.51 11.24
C PRO A 418 16.30 23.14 12.59
N MET A 419 16.81 24.35 12.89
CA MET A 419 16.51 25.09 14.11
C MET A 419 15.00 25.36 14.24
N GLN A 420 14.32 25.78 13.18
CA GLN A 420 12.86 25.95 13.20
C GLN A 420 12.15 24.67 13.60
N THR A 421 12.57 23.50 13.08
CA THR A 421 12.00 22.20 13.48
C THR A 421 12.18 21.92 14.97
N LEU A 422 13.34 22.29 15.55
CA LEU A 422 13.58 22.13 16.99
C LEU A 422 12.73 23.10 17.83
N LEU A 423 12.55 24.33 17.36
CA LEU A 423 11.70 25.32 18.03
C LEU A 423 10.21 24.94 17.96
N ASP A 424 9.74 24.44 16.82
CA ASP A 424 8.38 23.91 16.66
C ASP A 424 8.15 22.72 17.61
N ASN A 425 9.14 21.83 17.73
CA ASN A 425 9.11 20.74 18.71
C ASN A 425 9.00 21.26 20.15
N ALA A 426 9.81 22.25 20.52
CA ALA A 426 9.77 22.85 21.86
C ALA A 426 8.45 23.55 22.16
N ALA A 427 7.90 24.29 21.20
CA ALA A 427 6.62 24.97 21.35
C ALA A 427 5.46 23.98 21.51
N ALA A 428 5.46 22.88 20.76
CA ALA A 428 4.49 21.80 20.92
C ALA A 428 4.61 21.10 22.27
N ARG A 429 5.83 20.76 22.70
CA ARG A 429 6.09 20.09 23.99
C ARG A 429 5.80 20.97 25.20
N SER A 430 5.97 22.29 25.07
CA SER A 430 5.59 23.27 26.08
C SER A 430 4.07 23.47 26.17
N GLY A 431 3.27 22.77 25.35
CA GLY A 431 1.82 22.93 25.28
C GLY A 431 1.38 24.31 24.80
N ARG A 432 2.28 25.05 24.13
CA ARG A 432 1.97 26.39 23.63
C ARG A 432 1.37 26.30 22.24
N ALA A 433 2.00 25.54 21.35
CA ALA A 433 1.56 25.41 19.97
C ALA A 433 0.99 24.04 19.66
N ARG A 434 0.12 23.94 18.65
CA ARG A 434 -0.36 22.65 18.14
C ARG A 434 -0.54 22.70 16.62
N TRP A 435 -0.37 21.56 15.96
CA TRP A 435 -0.88 21.37 14.61
C TRP A 435 -2.40 21.20 14.63
N GLN A 436 -3.09 22.11 13.94
CA GLN A 436 -4.52 22.08 13.70
C GLN A 436 -4.80 21.41 12.36
N LEU A 437 -5.73 20.46 12.36
CA LEU A 437 -6.18 19.77 11.17
C LEU A 437 -6.81 20.75 10.17
N SER A 438 -6.42 20.61 8.91
CA SER A 438 -7.11 21.21 7.77
C SER A 438 -7.44 20.10 6.77
N TRP A 439 -8.68 20.05 6.32
CA TRP A 439 -9.11 19.11 5.28
C TRP A 439 -8.83 19.63 3.86
N SER A 440 -8.80 20.95 3.68
CA SER A 440 -8.57 21.62 2.40
C SER A 440 -7.09 21.97 2.15
N GLY A 441 -6.22 21.89 3.17
CA GLY A 441 -4.81 22.21 3.05
C GLY A 441 -3.92 21.41 4.01
N PRO A 442 -2.62 21.74 4.10
CA PRO A 442 -1.74 21.22 5.13
C PRO A 442 -2.24 21.61 6.53
N ALA A 443 -1.96 20.77 7.52
CA ALA A 443 -2.18 21.13 8.92
C ALA A 443 -1.42 22.41 9.28
N GLN A 444 -2.05 23.32 10.00
CA GLN A 444 -1.47 24.61 10.36
C GLN A 444 -0.88 24.55 11.77
N PHE A 445 0.32 25.08 11.95
CA PHE A 445 0.91 25.20 13.28
C PHE A 445 0.39 26.49 13.92
N VAL A 446 -0.40 26.37 14.99
CA VAL A 446 -1.14 27.48 15.60
C VAL A 446 -0.84 27.65 17.08
N GLY A 447 -1.03 28.87 17.58
CA GLY A 447 -0.91 29.23 18.99
C GLY A 447 -2.16 29.01 19.84
N PRO A 448 -2.12 29.47 21.11
CA PRO A 448 -3.21 29.23 22.06
C PRO A 448 -4.46 30.03 21.69
N ASP A 449 -4.29 31.10 20.91
CA ASP A 449 -5.33 31.93 20.30
C ASP A 449 -5.86 31.34 18.99
N GLY A 450 -5.25 30.28 18.47
CA GLY A 450 -5.62 29.66 17.20
C GLY A 450 -5.02 30.34 15.97
N GLU A 451 -4.19 31.37 16.14
CA GLU A 451 -3.54 32.06 15.04
C GLU A 451 -2.28 31.32 14.56
N PRO A 452 -1.91 31.43 13.27
CA PRO A 452 -0.69 30.83 12.74
C PRO A 452 0.56 31.24 13.52
N TRP A 453 1.33 30.25 13.96
CA TRP A 453 2.52 30.44 14.76
C TRP A 453 3.79 30.22 13.94
N ASP A 454 4.35 31.31 13.40
CA ASP A 454 5.64 31.24 12.70
C ASP A 454 6.82 31.50 13.65
N LEU A 455 7.77 30.56 13.68
CA LEU A 455 9.02 30.62 14.45
C LEU A 455 10.25 30.77 13.55
N ALA A 456 10.10 30.91 12.22
CA ALA A 456 11.21 31.00 11.27
C ALA A 456 12.17 32.16 11.55
N GLU A 457 11.65 33.35 11.88
CA GLU A 457 12.49 34.50 12.22
C GLU A 457 13.26 34.28 13.53
N ILE A 458 12.62 33.68 14.53
CA ILE A 458 13.29 33.31 15.78
C ILE A 458 14.39 32.26 15.51
N ALA A 459 14.12 31.30 14.63
CA ALA A 459 15.10 30.28 14.23
C ALA A 459 16.32 30.89 13.52
N LYS A 460 16.13 31.90 12.65
CA LYS A 460 17.23 32.65 12.01
C LYS A 460 18.09 33.40 13.03
N LEU A 461 17.49 33.98 14.07
CA LEU A 461 18.22 34.62 15.16
C LEU A 461 18.94 33.57 16.04
N ALA A 462 18.35 32.40 16.23
CA ALA A 462 18.87 31.34 17.08
C ALA A 462 20.06 30.55 16.49
N VAL A 463 20.56 30.89 15.29
CA VAL A 463 21.75 30.24 14.70
C VAL A 463 23.02 31.07 14.76
N SER A 464 22.97 32.28 15.34
CA SER A 464 24.12 33.15 15.52
C SER A 464 24.32 33.52 17.00
N PRO A 465 25.57 33.47 17.53
CA PRO A 465 25.85 33.89 18.90
C PRO A 465 25.43 35.33 19.19
N GLN A 466 25.50 36.21 18.19
CA GLN A 466 25.19 37.64 18.35
C GLN A 466 23.70 37.92 18.54
N THR A 467 22.84 37.04 18.04
CA THR A 467 21.37 37.21 18.05
C THR A 467 20.65 36.17 18.92
N LEU A 468 21.39 35.24 19.54
CA LEU A 468 20.84 34.16 20.34
C LEU A 468 20.02 34.68 21.54
N ASP A 469 20.51 35.67 22.27
CA ASP A 469 19.80 36.21 23.45
C ASP A 469 18.47 36.85 23.07
N GLU A 470 18.41 37.52 21.92
CA GLU A 470 17.17 38.06 21.37
C GLU A 470 16.20 36.93 20.99
N ALA A 471 16.69 35.85 20.36
CA ALA A 471 15.87 34.70 20.03
C ALA A 471 15.27 34.05 21.28
N LEU A 472 16.07 33.89 22.34
CA LEU A 472 15.62 33.32 23.62
C LEU A 472 14.60 34.21 24.33
N ALA A 473 14.78 35.53 24.31
CA ALA A 473 13.80 36.48 24.85
C ALA A 473 12.45 36.35 24.13
N ARG A 474 12.46 36.32 22.79
CA ARG A 474 11.24 36.15 21.98
C ARG A 474 10.55 34.79 22.20
N LEU A 475 11.30 33.72 22.45
CA LEU A 475 10.72 32.42 22.85
C LEU A 475 10.08 32.47 24.23
N ALA A 476 10.73 33.13 25.19
CA ALA A 476 10.23 33.28 26.56
C ALA A 476 8.96 34.13 26.62
N GLU A 477 8.88 35.23 25.85
CA GLU A 477 7.66 36.02 25.69
C GLU A 477 6.49 35.19 25.14
N ARG A 478 6.81 34.24 24.27
CA ARG A 478 5.91 33.24 23.70
C ARG A 478 5.63 32.06 24.64
N GLY A 479 6.29 32.03 25.80
CA GLY A 479 6.18 30.99 26.83
C GLY A 479 6.66 29.61 26.38
N VAL A 480 7.51 29.56 25.36
CA VAL A 480 8.16 28.34 24.90
C VAL A 480 9.40 28.11 25.76
N ASP A 481 9.47 26.96 26.40
CA ASP A 481 10.62 26.57 27.23
C ASP A 481 11.51 25.60 26.44
N PRO A 482 12.71 26.03 25.99
CA PRO A 482 13.63 25.17 25.26
C PRO A 482 14.04 23.91 26.02
N THR A 483 14.01 23.91 27.36
CA THR A 483 14.44 22.78 28.18
C THR A 483 13.48 21.60 28.13
N THR A 484 12.24 21.82 27.71
CA THR A 484 11.23 20.75 27.54
C THR A 484 11.51 19.88 26.32
N ALA A 485 12.33 20.36 25.37
CA ALA A 485 12.65 19.68 24.12
C ALA A 485 13.96 18.88 24.23
N THR A 486 13.82 17.62 24.64
CA THR A 486 14.93 16.68 24.76
C THR A 486 14.78 15.52 23.79
N VAL A 487 15.86 14.75 23.61
CA VAL A 487 15.80 13.48 22.91
C VAL A 487 14.80 12.54 23.59
N VAL A 488 13.84 12.03 22.82
CA VAL A 488 12.93 10.97 23.26
C VAL A 488 13.47 9.64 22.77
N GLN A 489 13.77 9.54 21.48
CA GLN A 489 14.29 8.34 20.86
C GLN A 489 15.83 8.33 20.90
N ARG A 490 16.40 7.74 21.96
CA ARG A 490 17.85 7.71 22.23
C ARG A 490 18.68 6.91 21.23
N ARG A 491 18.05 5.99 20.50
CA ARG A 491 18.68 5.20 19.43
C ARG A 491 17.80 5.24 18.19
N ALA A 492 18.40 5.32 17.01
CA ALA A 492 17.63 5.20 15.79
C ALA A 492 16.95 3.82 15.70
N THR A 493 15.74 3.81 15.16
CA THR A 493 14.93 2.63 14.92
C THR A 493 14.58 2.56 13.44
N ALA A 494 14.11 1.40 12.99
CA ALA A 494 13.58 1.25 11.63
C ALA A 494 12.13 1.74 11.48
N GLY A 495 11.69 2.72 12.29
CA GLY A 495 10.34 3.27 12.20
C GLY A 495 10.15 3.96 10.84
N ASN A 496 9.16 3.52 10.06
CA ASN A 496 8.92 3.96 8.68
C ASN A 496 10.08 3.75 7.71
N ALA A 497 10.98 2.82 8.02
CA ALA A 497 12.04 2.48 7.08
C ALA A 497 11.49 1.60 5.96
N GLY A 498 11.85 1.91 4.71
CA GLY A 498 11.48 1.12 3.54
C GLY A 498 12.51 0.03 3.26
N LEU A 499 12.06 -1.17 2.90
CA LEU A 499 12.94 -2.23 2.41
C LEU A 499 13.43 -1.88 1.00
N ILE A 500 14.75 -1.78 0.81
CA ILE A 500 15.37 -1.47 -0.49
C ILE A 500 16.22 -2.63 -1.03
N GLY A 501 16.51 -3.63 -0.21
CA GLY A 501 17.15 -4.87 -0.65
C GLY A 501 17.25 -5.91 0.47
N ALA A 502 17.61 -7.14 0.13
CA ALA A 502 17.94 -8.15 1.13
C ALA A 502 18.93 -9.18 0.59
N LEU A 503 19.83 -9.62 1.46
CA LEU A 503 20.91 -10.54 1.15
C LEU A 503 20.92 -11.68 2.18
N ALA A 504 20.93 -12.92 1.71
CA ALA A 504 20.89 -14.09 2.55
C ALA A 504 22.29 -14.62 2.86
N ASN A 505 22.48 -15.16 4.07
CA ASN A 505 23.73 -15.81 4.49
C ASN A 505 24.97 -14.92 4.30
N ILE A 506 24.89 -13.67 4.75
CA ILE A 506 26.01 -12.73 4.81
C ILE A 506 26.71 -12.88 6.16
N LYS A 507 28.04 -12.93 6.16
CA LYS A 507 28.80 -12.88 7.41
C LYS A 507 28.89 -11.46 7.91
N VAL A 508 28.38 -11.22 9.11
CA VAL A 508 28.56 -10.00 9.88
C VAL A 508 29.32 -10.36 11.15
N ASP A 509 30.50 -9.78 11.33
CA ASP A 509 31.45 -10.13 12.39
C ASP A 509 31.70 -11.64 12.50
N GLY A 510 31.84 -12.28 11.33
CA GLY A 510 32.13 -13.71 11.20
C GLY A 510 30.92 -14.64 11.39
N ARG A 511 29.75 -14.14 11.79
CA ARG A 511 28.51 -14.93 11.96
C ARG A 511 27.56 -14.72 10.79
N GLU A 512 26.93 -15.79 10.33
CA GLU A 512 25.98 -15.71 9.21
C GLU A 512 24.65 -15.09 9.65
N HIS A 513 24.17 -14.15 8.83
CA HIS A 513 22.91 -13.46 9.00
C HIS A 513 22.19 -13.37 7.66
N ASP A 514 20.87 -13.28 7.72
CA ASP A 514 20.13 -12.62 6.65
C ASP A 514 20.09 -11.13 6.93
N VAL A 515 20.48 -10.34 5.94
CA VAL A 515 20.60 -8.89 6.04
C VAL A 515 19.48 -8.26 5.23
N LEU A 516 18.55 -7.57 5.90
CA LEU A 516 17.61 -6.67 5.24
C LEU A 516 18.25 -5.29 5.16
N VAL A 517 18.28 -4.75 3.95
CA VAL A 517 18.78 -3.41 3.65
C VAL A 517 17.58 -2.49 3.63
N LEU A 518 17.49 -1.62 4.63
CA LEU A 518 16.46 -0.60 4.72
C LEU A 518 17.05 0.75 4.31
N ASP A 519 16.23 1.72 3.94
CA ASP A 519 16.68 3.09 3.62
C ASP A 519 17.34 3.83 4.80
N ARG A 520 17.15 3.36 6.04
CA ARG A 520 17.71 3.94 7.28
C ARG A 520 18.73 3.07 8.03
N GLY A 521 18.95 1.82 7.62
CA GLY A 521 19.85 0.92 8.34
C GLY A 521 19.77 -0.53 7.87
N LEU A 522 20.49 -1.41 8.57
CA LEU A 522 20.53 -2.85 8.30
C LEU A 522 19.85 -3.62 9.43
N VAL A 523 18.95 -4.55 9.08
CA VAL A 523 18.43 -5.54 10.05
C VAL A 523 19.19 -6.83 9.87
N LEU A 524 19.77 -7.33 10.96
CA LEU A 524 20.61 -8.52 10.98
C LEU A 524 19.85 -9.69 11.62
N VAL A 525 19.26 -10.56 10.79
CA VAL A 525 18.54 -11.74 11.27
C VAL A 525 19.54 -12.89 11.45
N PRO A 526 19.80 -13.35 12.68
CA PRO A 526 20.85 -14.33 12.95
C PRO A 526 20.46 -15.75 12.50
N ASP A 527 21.49 -16.58 12.34
CA ASP A 527 21.39 -18.04 12.15
C ASP A 527 20.45 -18.49 11.02
N PRO A 528 20.65 -18.01 9.78
CA PRO A 528 19.73 -18.21 8.65
C PRO A 528 19.59 -19.67 8.17
N GLY A 529 20.43 -20.59 8.64
CA GLY A 529 20.45 -21.97 8.19
C GLY A 529 21.03 -22.13 6.78
N LYS A 530 20.49 -23.06 5.97
CA LYS A 530 21.10 -23.43 4.68
C LYS A 530 21.01 -22.30 3.64
N ALA A 531 22.15 -22.03 2.99
CA ALA A 531 22.27 -21.00 1.96
C ALA A 531 21.35 -21.22 0.73
N SER A 532 21.12 -22.48 0.33
CA SER A 532 20.26 -22.83 -0.81
C SER A 532 18.75 -22.61 -0.59
N GLN A 533 18.36 -22.06 0.56
CA GLN A 533 16.98 -21.66 0.87
C GLN A 533 16.89 -20.15 1.14
N GLY A 534 17.94 -19.39 0.84
CA GLY A 534 18.06 -17.98 1.22
C GLY A 534 17.00 -17.08 0.60
N GLU A 535 16.81 -17.16 -0.71
CA GLU A 535 15.82 -16.36 -1.43
C GLU A 535 14.40 -16.63 -0.91
N LYS A 536 14.08 -17.91 -0.67
CA LYS A 536 12.77 -18.31 -0.15
C LYS A 536 12.54 -17.79 1.27
N ARG A 537 13.53 -17.93 2.15
CA ARG A 537 13.45 -17.49 3.54
C ARG A 537 13.33 -15.97 3.65
N LEU A 538 14.08 -15.21 2.85
CA LEU A 538 13.94 -13.76 2.78
C LEU A 538 12.52 -13.34 2.35
N ARG A 539 11.92 -14.01 1.36
CA ARG A 539 10.54 -13.74 0.96
C ARG A 539 9.53 -14.05 2.07
N GLU A 540 9.69 -15.18 2.75
CA GLU A 540 8.84 -15.57 3.88
C GLU A 540 8.97 -14.57 5.04
N LEU A 541 10.19 -14.09 5.31
CA LEU A 541 10.47 -13.14 6.39
C LEU A 541 9.85 -11.77 6.10
N VAL A 542 10.01 -11.24 4.89
CA VAL A 542 9.42 -9.95 4.48
C VAL A 542 7.90 -10.02 4.36
N ALA A 543 7.35 -11.16 3.93
CA ALA A 543 5.89 -11.35 3.85
C ALA A 543 5.25 -11.61 5.22
N GLY A 544 6.02 -12.09 6.20
CA GLY A 544 5.51 -12.53 7.50
C GLY A 544 5.31 -11.40 8.52
N ALA A 545 6.05 -10.30 8.42
CA ALA A 545 5.93 -9.17 9.33
C ALA A 545 6.44 -7.85 8.69
N PRO A 546 5.91 -6.69 9.12
CA PRO A 546 6.48 -5.38 8.77
C PRO A 546 7.96 -5.27 9.15
N VAL A 547 8.76 -4.56 8.35
CA VAL A 547 10.21 -4.40 8.59
C VAL A 547 10.54 -3.68 9.90
N SER A 548 9.67 -2.79 10.36
CA SER A 548 9.81 -2.12 11.65
C SER A 548 9.73 -3.11 12.82
N GLU A 549 8.85 -4.10 12.72
CA GLU A 549 8.69 -5.18 13.72
C GLU A 549 9.87 -6.14 13.69
N LEU A 550 10.38 -6.45 12.49
CA LEU A 550 11.61 -7.25 12.33
C LEU A 550 12.82 -6.54 12.95
N ALA A 551 12.98 -5.23 12.72
CA ALA A 551 14.03 -4.44 13.33
C ALA A 551 13.89 -4.26 14.86
N ALA A 552 12.68 -4.41 15.40
CA ALA A 552 12.47 -4.42 16.84
C ALA A 552 12.84 -5.77 17.47
N ARG A 553 12.72 -6.87 16.71
CA ARG A 553 13.04 -8.24 17.15
C ARG A 553 14.49 -8.66 16.93
N HIS A 554 15.18 -8.00 15.99
CA HIS A 554 16.53 -8.37 15.57
C HIS A 554 17.48 -7.17 15.68
N PRO A 555 18.80 -7.41 15.79
CA PRO A 555 19.78 -6.33 15.77
C PRO A 555 19.59 -5.42 14.56
N PHE A 556 19.41 -4.13 14.83
CA PHE A 556 19.32 -3.07 13.83
C PHE A 556 20.57 -2.19 13.92
N LEU A 557 21.27 -2.03 12.79
CA LEU A 557 22.41 -1.11 12.64
C LEU A 557 21.95 0.12 11.84
N PRO A 558 21.66 1.26 12.50
CA PRO A 558 21.27 2.48 11.82
C PRO A 558 22.44 3.06 11.02
N TYR A 559 22.16 3.63 9.84
CA TYR A 559 23.23 4.28 9.05
C TYR A 559 23.85 5.49 9.75
N GLU A 560 23.07 6.19 10.60
CA GLU A 560 23.58 7.31 11.40
C GLU A 560 24.59 6.92 12.49
N GLU A 561 24.79 5.62 12.76
CA GLU A 561 25.84 5.15 13.67
C GLU A 561 27.16 4.91 12.94
N ILE A 562 27.15 4.89 11.61
CA ILE A 562 28.29 4.56 10.75
C ILE A 562 29.00 5.85 10.34
N THR A 563 30.30 5.96 10.64
CA THR A 563 31.13 7.11 10.27
C THR A 563 31.75 6.98 8.90
N SER A 564 32.07 5.75 8.48
CA SER A 564 32.70 5.49 7.20
C SER A 564 32.55 4.02 6.83
N VAL A 565 32.58 3.74 5.53
CA VAL A 565 32.53 2.39 4.99
C VAL A 565 33.70 2.17 4.03
N GLU A 566 34.58 1.22 4.36
CA GLU A 566 35.66 0.78 3.47
C GLU A 566 35.22 -0.46 2.69
N VAL A 567 34.87 -0.29 1.41
CA VAL A 567 34.55 -1.42 0.53
C VAL A 567 35.84 -1.96 -0.10
N ARG A 568 36.37 -3.06 0.45
CA ARG A 568 37.58 -3.73 -0.07
C ARG A 568 37.35 -4.49 -1.35
N ARG A 569 36.15 -5.05 -1.51
CA ARG A 569 35.77 -5.82 -2.70
C ARG A 569 34.27 -5.70 -2.93
N PRO A 570 33.80 -5.38 -4.15
CA PRO A 570 32.37 -5.25 -4.42
C PRO A 570 31.68 -6.60 -4.67
N VAL A 571 32.37 -7.60 -5.26
CA VAL A 571 31.77 -8.91 -5.58
C VAL A 571 32.75 -10.08 -5.39
N PRO A 572 32.43 -11.08 -4.53
CA PRO A 572 31.45 -10.97 -3.46
C PRO A 572 31.82 -9.81 -2.53
N LEU A 573 30.81 -9.12 -2.00
CA LEU A 573 30.97 -7.95 -1.16
C LEU A 573 31.86 -8.24 0.05
N LYS A 574 32.85 -7.40 0.30
CA LYS A 574 33.63 -7.33 1.53
C LYS A 574 33.81 -5.87 1.92
N ALA A 575 33.22 -5.47 3.04
CA ALA A 575 33.26 -4.11 3.55
C ALA A 575 33.52 -4.08 5.06
N GLU A 576 34.13 -3.01 5.53
CA GLU A 576 34.30 -2.70 6.95
C GLU A 576 33.58 -1.38 7.25
N LEU A 577 32.67 -1.41 8.23
CA LEU A 577 31.87 -0.26 8.63
C LEU A 577 32.41 0.24 9.96
N THR A 578 32.95 1.45 9.99
CA THR A 578 33.43 2.08 11.22
C THR A 578 32.28 2.81 11.89
N LEU A 579 32.07 2.59 13.19
CA LEU A 579 31.00 3.21 13.95
C LEU A 579 31.52 4.38 14.80
N HIS A 580 30.62 5.28 15.20
CA HIS A 580 30.95 6.41 16.07
C HIS A 580 31.54 6.02 17.44
N ASP A 581 31.28 4.80 17.91
CA ASP A 581 31.84 4.27 19.17
C ASP A 581 33.22 3.61 18.98
N GLY A 582 33.79 3.66 17.77
CA GLY A 582 35.08 3.09 17.42
C GLY A 582 35.05 1.60 17.07
N ARG A 583 33.90 0.92 17.17
CA ARG A 583 33.77 -0.46 16.69
C ARG A 583 33.85 -0.51 15.17
N VAL A 584 34.40 -1.60 14.65
CA VAL A 584 34.42 -1.91 13.22
C VAL A 584 33.59 -3.16 12.99
N VAL A 585 32.55 -3.06 12.17
CA VAL A 585 31.69 -4.17 11.77
C VAL A 585 32.14 -4.70 10.42
N ALA A 586 32.52 -5.96 10.35
CA ALA A 586 32.95 -6.60 9.12
C ALA A 586 31.76 -7.26 8.40
N VAL A 587 31.46 -6.82 7.17
CA VAL A 587 30.40 -7.39 6.31
C VAL A 587 31.04 -8.14 5.15
N GLN A 588 30.75 -9.43 5.04
CA GLN A 588 31.30 -10.31 4.02
C GLN A 588 30.22 -11.20 3.40
N GLU A 589 29.99 -11.01 2.11
CA GLU A 589 29.17 -11.89 1.30
C GLU A 589 29.92 -13.19 0.98
N LEU A 590 29.19 -14.30 0.98
CA LEU A 590 29.68 -15.61 0.60
C LEU A 590 29.36 -15.89 -0.86
N TYR A 591 30.15 -16.75 -1.52
CA TYR A 591 29.83 -17.21 -2.87
C TYR A 591 28.48 -17.95 -2.95
N SER A 592 28.00 -18.49 -1.83
CA SER A 592 26.71 -19.15 -1.69
C SER A 592 25.57 -18.21 -1.27
N SER A 593 25.84 -16.93 -1.04
CA SER A 593 24.79 -15.97 -0.64
C SER A 593 23.77 -15.81 -1.77
N GLU A 594 22.49 -15.72 -1.38
CA GLU A 594 21.38 -15.48 -2.30
C GLU A 594 20.84 -14.06 -2.10
N LEU A 595 20.28 -13.46 -3.15
CA LEU A 595 19.74 -12.10 -3.11
C LEU A 595 18.22 -12.17 -3.29
N LEU A 596 17.47 -11.36 -2.54
CA LEU A 596 16.02 -11.25 -2.74
C LEU A 596 15.70 -10.71 -4.13
N GLU A 597 16.43 -9.67 -4.53
CA GLU A 597 16.42 -9.12 -5.89
C GLU A 597 17.85 -9.05 -6.44
N LYS A 598 18.00 -9.13 -7.77
CA LYS A 598 19.31 -9.07 -8.42
C LYS A 598 20.10 -7.80 -8.05
N LYS A 599 19.39 -6.69 -7.82
CA LYS A 599 19.98 -5.38 -7.50
C LYS A 599 20.28 -5.18 -6.02
N SER A 600 19.88 -6.09 -5.12
CA SER A 600 20.02 -5.86 -3.67
C SER A 600 21.47 -5.59 -3.23
N ARG A 601 22.46 -6.19 -3.90
CA ARG A 601 23.87 -5.88 -3.65
C ARG A 601 24.26 -4.50 -4.14
N ASP A 602 23.86 -4.15 -5.37
CA ASP A 602 24.16 -2.85 -5.96
C ASP A 602 23.55 -1.73 -5.11
N THR A 603 22.32 -1.91 -4.63
CA THR A 603 21.66 -0.99 -3.68
C THR A 603 22.43 -0.85 -2.38
N LEU A 604 22.97 -1.94 -1.81
CA LEU A 604 23.80 -1.86 -0.60
C LEU A 604 25.12 -1.11 -0.85
N LEU A 605 25.74 -1.30 -2.01
CA LEU A 605 26.94 -0.57 -2.42
C LEU A 605 26.66 0.92 -2.62
N GLU A 606 25.53 1.28 -3.23
CA GLU A 606 25.08 2.68 -3.37
C GLU A 606 24.86 3.34 -2.00
N VAL A 607 24.25 2.62 -1.07
CA VAL A 607 24.11 3.08 0.32
C VAL A 607 25.48 3.31 0.97
N PHE A 608 26.42 2.37 0.81
CA PHE A 608 27.76 2.51 1.38
C PHE A 608 28.54 3.68 0.77
N ALA A 609 28.39 3.93 -0.53
CA ALA A 609 28.96 5.13 -1.17
C ALA A 609 28.38 6.40 -0.56
N ARG A 610 27.05 6.48 -0.41
CA ARG A 610 26.35 7.63 0.17
C ARG A 610 26.70 7.89 1.65
N ILE A 611 27.18 6.90 2.39
CA ILE A 611 27.64 7.11 3.78
C ILE A 611 29.02 7.79 3.81
N ASN A 612 29.82 7.62 2.75
CA ASN A 612 31.14 8.24 2.65
C ASN A 612 31.10 9.64 2.02
N ASP A 613 30.05 9.94 1.24
CA ASP A 613 29.74 11.26 0.69
C ASP A 613 29.12 12.17 1.75
#